data_AF-A0A1E3LN11-F1
#
_entry.id   AF-A0A1E3LN11-F1
#
_cell.length_a   1.000
_cell.length_b   1.000
_cell.length_c   1.000
_cell.angle_alpha   90.00
_cell.angle_beta   90.00
_cell.angle_gamma   90.00
#
_symmetry.space_group_name_H-M   'P 1'
#
loop_
_entity.id
_entity.type
_entity.pdbx_description
1 polymer ?
#
loop_
_entity_poly.entity_id
_entity_poly.type
_entity_poly.pdbx_seq_one_letter_code
_entity_poly.pdbx_strand_id
1 'polypeptide(L)' 'MNTTPKTAYDLLLSAPDAQVKRCQLAWRSIAEGEWADAAHFLRNAADEEGDTDWGRNARATSEVLEKRATIGGLLT' A
#
# COMPACT_ATOMS: atom_id res chain seq x y z
N MET A 1 2.45 12.17 16.06
CA MET A 1 2.17 12.66 14.69
C MET A 1 0.91 11.95 14.21
N ASN A 2 -0.14 12.68 13.85
CA ASN A 2 -1.37 12.07 13.33
C ASN A 2 -1.14 11.70 11.86
N THR A 3 -0.77 10.45 11.60
CA THR A 3 -0.65 9.88 10.25
C THR A 3 -2.01 9.44 9.76
N THR A 4 -2.82 10.38 9.25
CA THR A 4 -3.98 10.00 8.45
C THR A 4 -3.45 9.19 7.24
N PRO A 5 -3.91 7.94 7.02
CA PRO A 5 -3.38 7.12 5.94
C PRO A 5 -3.57 7.84 4.61
N LYS A 6 -2.44 8.08 3.93
CA LYS A 6 -2.40 8.58 2.56
C LYS A 6 -3.11 7.58 1.66
N THR A 7 -3.92 8.05 0.71
CA THR A 7 -4.50 7.15 -0.30
C THR A 7 -3.37 6.49 -1.10
N ALA A 8 -3.62 5.35 -1.74
CA ALA A 8 -2.63 4.72 -2.61
C ALA A 8 -2.14 5.67 -3.72
N TYR A 9 -2.99 6.62 -4.14
CA TYR A 9 -2.64 7.68 -5.08
C TYR A 9 -1.62 8.68 -4.49
N ASP A 10 -1.83 9.12 -3.25
CA ASP A 10 -0.89 10.02 -2.56
C ASP A 10 0.47 9.36 -2.30
N LEU A 11 0.48 8.05 -2.04
CA LEU A 11 1.71 7.27 -1.93
C LEU A 11 2.47 7.23 -3.26
N LEU A 12 1.77 7.02 -4.38
CA LEU A 12 2.38 7.00 -5.71
C LEU A 12 2.98 8.36 -6.08
N LEU A 13 2.27 9.47 -5.82
CA LEU A 13 2.76 10.83 -6.13
C LEU A 13 4.00 11.25 -5.31
N SER A 14 4.20 10.63 -4.15
CA SER A 14 5.33 10.92 -3.27
C SER A 14 6.32 9.76 -3.16
N ALA A 15 6.21 8.76 -4.04
CA ALA A 15 7.04 7.57 -4.01
C ALA A 15 8.51 7.91 -4.31
N PRO A 16 9.47 7.35 -3.54
CA PRO A 16 10.86 7.29 -3.97
C PRO A 16 10.96 6.62 -5.33
N ASP A 17 11.90 7.06 -6.18
CA ASP A 17 12.05 6.58 -7.56
C ASP A 17 12.13 5.04 -7.65
N ALA A 18 12.83 4.41 -6.70
CA ALA A 18 12.96 2.96 -6.59
C ALA A 18 11.62 2.24 -6.36
N GLN A 19 10.65 2.92 -5.74
CA GLN A 19 9.35 2.34 -5.34
C GLN A 19 8.20 2.71 -6.27
N VAL A 20 8.41 3.62 -7.24
CA VAL A 20 7.36 4.03 -8.20
C VAL A 20 6.73 2.82 -8.88
N LYS A 21 7.55 1.84 -9.30
CA LYS A 21 7.02 0.64 -9.97
C LYS A 21 6.15 -0.21 -9.06
N ARG A 22 6.53 -0.41 -7.78
CA ARG A 22 5.73 -1.15 -6.80
C ARG A 22 4.42 -0.43 -6.49
N CYS A 23 4.44 0.90 -6.42
CA CYS A 23 3.23 1.70 -6.22
C CYS A 23 2.26 1.60 -7.41
N GLN A 24 2.77 1.60 -8.64
CA GLN A 24 1.95 1.39 -9.83
C GLN A 24 1.29 0.00 -9.84
N LEU A 25 2.02 -1.04 -9.41
CA LEU A 25 1.47 -2.40 -9.28
C LEU A 25 0.39 -2.44 -8.19
N ALA A 26 0.65 -1.88 -7.02
CA ALA A 26 -0.33 -1.80 -5.94
C ALA A 26 -1.61 -1.07 -6.38
N TRP A 27 -1.47 0.04 -7.10
CA TRP A 27 -2.61 0.81 -7.61
C TRP A 27 -3.43 0.03 -8.64
N ARG A 28 -2.77 -0.72 -9.54
CA ARG A 28 -3.44 -1.62 -10.48
C ARG A 28 -4.23 -2.71 -9.75
N SER A 29 -3.61 -3.39 -8.79
CA SER A 29 -4.26 -4.44 -7.99
C SER A 29 -5.47 -3.89 -7.23
N ILE A 30 -5.39 -2.67 -6.70
CA ILE A 30 -6.54 -1.97 -6.09
C ILE A 30 -7.69 -1.78 -7.11
N ALA A 31 -7.37 -1.36 -8.33
CA ALA A 31 -8.38 -1.15 -9.37
C ALA A 31 -9.05 -2.47 -9.81
N GLU A 32 -8.32 -3.58 -9.74
CA GLU A 32 -8.80 -4.93 -10.08
C GLU A 32 -9.52 -5.61 -8.89
N GLY A 33 -9.44 -5.05 -7.68
CA GLY A 33 -10.01 -5.65 -6.47
C GLY A 33 -9.10 -6.70 -5.80
N GLU A 34 -7.87 -6.85 -6.28
CA GLU A 34 -6.84 -7.75 -5.75
C GLU A 34 -6.17 -7.14 -4.50
N TRP A 35 -6.94 -7.00 -3.42
CA TRP A 35 -6.53 -6.26 -2.21
C TRP A 35 -5.28 -6.86 -1.54
N ALA A 36 -5.13 -8.18 -1.56
CA ALA A 36 -4.00 -8.87 -0.95
C ALA A 36 -2.68 -8.59 -1.70
N ASP A 37 -2.72 -8.60 -3.04
CA ASP A 37 -1.55 -8.28 -3.87
C ASP A 37 -1.15 -6.82 -3.71
N ALA A 38 -2.13 -5.92 -3.66
CA ALA A 38 -1.87 -4.51 -3.41
C ALA A 38 -1.16 -4.29 -2.05
N ALA A 39 -1.62 -4.97 -1.01
CA ALA A 39 -0.97 -4.93 0.29
C ALA A 39 0.47 -5.46 0.24
N HIS A 40 0.69 -6.60 -0.44
CA HIS A 40 2.00 -7.21 -0.57
C HIS A 40 3.02 -6.25 -1.20
N PHE A 41 2.65 -5.58 -2.31
CA PHE A 41 3.55 -4.62 -2.97
C PHE A 41 3.92 -3.44 -2.07
N LEU A 42 2.95 -2.88 -1.34
CA LEU A 42 3.22 -1.74 -0.45
C LEU A 42 4.02 -2.14 0.79
N ARG A 43 3.81 -3.34 1.33
CA ARG A 43 4.58 -3.86 2.46
C ARG A 43 6.05 -4.06 2.08
N ASN A 44 6.32 -4.65 0.92
CA ASN A 44 7.70 -4.82 0.43
C ASN A 44 8.38 -3.47 0.18
N ALA A 45 7.65 -2.50 -0.40
CA ALA A 45 8.17 -1.15 -0.59
C ALA A 45 8.49 -0.46 0.75
N ALA A 46 7.63 -0.64 1.76
CA ALA A 46 7.87 -0.12 3.10
C ALA A 46 9.09 -0.78 3.78
N ASP A 47 9.27 -2.09 3.61
CA ASP A 47 10.41 -2.83 4.16
C ASP A 47 11.74 -2.36 3.55
N GLU A 48 11.76 -2.05 2.25
CA GLU A 48 12.97 -1.54 1.57
C GLU A 48 13.31 -0.09 1.94
N GLU A 49 12.31 0.77 2.09
CA GLU A 49 12.53 2.17 2.48
C GLU A 49 12.77 2.35 3.99
N GLY A 50 12.44 1.32 4.80
CA GLY A 50 12.61 1.34 6.25
C GLY A 50 11.75 2.39 6.95
N ASP A 51 12.27 2.97 8.03
CA ASP A 51 11.53 3.86 8.93
C ASP A 51 11.50 5.32 8.44
N THR A 52 11.39 5.52 7.12
CA THR A 52 11.12 6.83 6.54
C THR A 52 9.64 7.20 6.73
N ASP A 53 9.31 8.49 6.63
CA ASP A 53 7.90 8.92 6.66
C ASP A 53 7.08 8.26 5.55
N TRP A 54 7.68 8.09 4.37
CA TRP A 54 7.02 7.40 3.27
C TRP A 54 6.84 5.91 3.55
N GLY A 55 7.89 5.23 4.03
CA GLY A 55 7.83 3.80 4.39
C GLY A 55 6.78 3.49 5.45
N ARG A 56 6.68 4.31 6.51
CA ARG A 56 5.61 4.18 7.53
C ARG A 56 4.21 4.32 6.94
N ASN A 57 4.02 5.28 6.04
CA ASN A 57 2.73 5.47 5.36
C ASN A 57 2.40 4.29 4.43
N ALA A 58 3.39 3.78 3.67
CA ALA A 58 3.21 2.60 2.83
C ALA A 58 2.83 1.36 3.66
N ARG A 59 3.46 1.18 4.84
CA ARG A 59 3.10 0.11 5.77
C ARG A 59 1.67 0.25 6.30
N ALA A 60 1.31 1.43 6.81
CA ALA A 60 -0.04 1.68 7.31
C ALA A 60 -1.11 1.43 6.23
N THR A 61 -0.86 1.85 4.99
CA THR A 61 -1.78 1.58 3.88
C THR A 61 -1.84 0.09 3.53
N SER A 62 -0.71 -0.64 3.58
CA SER A 62 -0.71 -2.10 3.37
C SER A 62 -1.61 -2.83 4.37
N GLU A 63 -1.58 -2.46 5.65
CA GLU A 63 -2.41 -3.06 6.70
C GLU A 63 -3.91 -2.82 6.49
N VAL A 64 -4.28 -1.66 5.95
CA VAL A 64 -5.67 -1.36 5.58
C VAL A 64 -6.14 -2.24 4.43
N LEU A 65 -5.28 -2.45 3.42
CA LEU A 65 -5.59 -3.30 2.28
C LEU A 65 -5.68 -4.78 2.69
N GLU A 66 -4.81 -5.27 3.58
CA GLU A 66 -4.90 -6.63 4.13
C GLU A 66 -6.24 -6.84 4.85
N LYS A 67 -6.65 -5.89 5.72
CA LYS A 67 -7.95 -5.96 6.40
C LYS A 67 -9.11 -6.02 5.40
N ARG A 68 -9.03 -5.25 4.31
CA ARG A 68 -10.04 -5.25 3.26
C ARG A 68 -10.09 -6.59 2.51
N ALA A 69 -8.93 -7.20 2.24
CA ALA A 69 -8.85 -8.53 1.65
C ALA A 69 -9.55 -9.58 2.53
N THR A 70 -9.34 -9.53 3.85
CA THR A 70 -9.98 -10.44 4.81
C THR A 70 -11.49 -10.23 4.90
N ILE A 71 -11.97 -8.98 4.95
CA ILE A 71 -13.41 -8.69 5.00
C ILE A 71 -14.10 -9.07 3.68
N GLY A 72 -13.45 -8.84 2.54
CA GLY A 72 -13.95 -9.24 1.23
C GLY A 72 -14.08 -10.76 1.10
N GLY A 73 -13.08 -11.51 1.58
CA GLY A 73 -13.10 -12.99 1.57
C GLY A 73 -14.09 -13.63 2.56
N LEU A 74 -14.62 -12.87 3.52
CA LEU A 74 -15.68 -13.34 4.43
C LEU A 74 -17.11 -13.16 3.87
N LEU A 75 -17.26 -12.40 2.77
CA LEU A 75 -18.55 -12.11 2.14
C LEU A 75 -18.75 -12.80 0.78
N THR A 76 -17.80 -13.66 0.38
CA THR A 76 -17.85 -14.54 -0.80
C THR A 76 -17.97 -15.99 -0.39
#